data_AF-A0A3B8Q394-F1
#
_entry.id   AF-A0A3B8Q394-F1
#
_cell.length_a   1.000
_cell.length_b   1.000
_cell.length_c   1.000
_cell.angle_alpha   90.00
_cell.angle_beta   90.00
_cell.angle_gamma   90.00
#
_symmetry.space_group_name_H-M   'P 1'
#
loop_
_entity.id
_entity.type
_entity.pdbx_description
1 polymer ?
#
loop_
_entity_poly.entity_id
_entity_poly.type
_entity_poly.pdbx_seq_one_letter_code
_entity_poly.pdbx_strand_id
1 'polypeptide(L)' 'MSSTATAKPTNNIESLLQESRVFKPAPEFSAQAQIKSLAQYKRLWKESVERPEKFWGKQAKQELVW' A
#
# COMPACT_ATOMS: atom_id res chain seq x y z
N MET A 1 34.61 -23.53 -43.94
CA MET A 1 35.47 -22.52 -43.27
C MET A 1 34.84 -21.16 -43.57
N SER A 2 34.22 -20.39 -42.71
CA SER A 2 33.84 -20.45 -41.30
C SER A 2 32.76 -19.39 -41.16
N SER A 3 31.61 -19.72 -40.57
CA SER A 3 30.57 -18.75 -40.22
C SER A 3 30.96 -18.07 -38.91
N THR A 4 30.98 -16.74 -38.86
CA THR A 4 31.05 -16.02 -37.57
C THR A 4 29.94 -14.98 -37.54
N ALA A 5 28.84 -15.32 -36.87
CA ALA A 5 27.81 -14.37 -36.50
C ALA A 5 28.29 -13.58 -35.27
N THR A 6 28.40 -12.26 -35.40
CA THR A 6 28.74 -11.36 -34.31
C THR A 6 27.53 -11.23 -33.37
N ALA A 7 27.64 -11.78 -32.16
CA ALA A 7 26.61 -11.62 -31.12
C ALA A 7 26.66 -10.19 -30.53
N LYS A 8 25.51 -9.50 -30.52
CA LYS A 8 25.31 -8.20 -29.86
C LYS A 8 25.35 -8.39 -28.33
N PRO A 9 26.07 -7.55 -27.55
CA PRO A 9 25.94 -7.58 -26.10
C PRO A 9 24.55 -7.09 -25.69
N THR A 10 23.77 -7.95 -25.05
CA THR A 10 22.49 -7.60 -24.42
C THR A 10 22.77 -6.98 -23.06
N ASN A 11 22.73 -5.66 -22.97
CA ASN A 11 22.85 -4.94 -21.70
C ASN A 11 21.56 -5.11 -20.87
N ASN A 12 21.40 -6.27 -20.23
CA ASN A 12 20.33 -6.48 -19.25
C ASN A 12 20.78 -5.92 -17.91
N ILE A 13 20.13 -4.84 -17.45
CA ILE A 13 20.29 -4.33 -16.09
C ILE A 13 19.43 -5.22 -15.18
N GLU A 14 20.04 -6.13 -14.45
CA GLU A 14 19.36 -6.95 -13.45
C GLU A 14 19.52 -6.28 -12.08
N SER A 15 18.41 -5.72 -11.57
CA SER A 15 18.36 -5.16 -10.22
C SER A 15 18.20 -6.29 -9.20
N LEU A 16 19.32 -6.70 -8.58
CA LEU A 16 19.37 -7.70 -7.51
C LEU A 16 19.00 -7.13 -6.13
N LEU A 17 19.00 -5.80 -5.97
CA LEU A 17 18.72 -5.16 -4.69
C LEU A 17 17.21 -5.18 -4.41
N GLN A 18 16.82 -5.92 -3.37
CA GLN A 18 15.44 -5.94 -2.87
C GLN A 18 15.37 -5.16 -1.56
N GLU A 19 14.96 -3.90 -1.65
CA GLU A 19 14.86 -3.01 -0.50
C GLU A 19 13.52 -3.19 0.24
N SER A 20 13.58 -3.50 1.54
CA SER A 20 12.41 -3.75 2.40
C SER A 20 12.21 -2.68 3.48
N ARG A 21 12.84 -1.51 3.35
CA ARG A 21 12.75 -0.44 4.35
C ARG A 21 11.32 0.04 4.53
N VAL A 22 10.87 0.07 5.78
CA VAL A 22 9.57 0.64 6.18
C VAL A 22 9.80 1.88 7.00
N PHE A 23 9.32 3.02 6.50
CA PHE A 23 9.36 4.30 7.21
C PHE A 23 8.05 4.49 7.97
N LYS A 24 8.12 4.43 9.29
CA LYS A 24 6.95 4.68 10.13
C LYS A 24 6.69 6.20 10.22
N PRO A 25 5.42 6.62 10.28
CA PRO A 25 5.10 8.00 10.55
C PRO A 25 5.66 8.44 11.91
N ALA A 26 5.97 9.73 12.04
CA ALA A 26 6.37 10.31 13.32
C ALA A 26 5.25 10.13 14.37
N PRO A 27 5.58 9.96 15.67
CA PRO A 27 4.59 9.80 16.73
C PRO A 27 3.58 10.95 16.81
N GLU A 28 4.05 12.19 16.66
CA GLU A 28 3.26 13.41 16.76
C GLU A 28 2.23 13.47 15.62
N PHE A 29 2.65 13.11 14.40
CA PHE A 29 1.78 13.02 13.24
C PHE A 29 0.71 11.93 13.44
N SER A 30 1.13 10.75 13.90
CA SER A 30 0.23 9.61 14.12
C SER A 30 -0.81 9.91 15.20
N ALA A 31 -0.48 10.72 16.20
CA ALA A 31 -1.41 11.11 17.26
C ALA A 31 -2.55 12.01 16.77
N GLN A 32 -2.28 12.87 15.77
CA GLN A 32 -3.23 13.81 15.17
C GLN A 32 -4.06 13.19 14.05
N ALA A 33 -3.63 12.05 13.50
CA ALA A 33 -4.35 11.37 12.44
C ALA A 33 -5.69 10.77 12.91
N GLN A 34 -6.68 10.74 12.00
CA GLN A 34 -7.96 10.05 12.22
C GLN A 34 -7.76 8.53 12.44
N ILE A 35 -6.74 7.97 11.79
CA ILE A 35 -6.34 6.57 11.96
C ILE A 35 -4.89 6.56 12.45
N LYS A 36 -4.70 6.16 13.70
CA LYS A 36 -3.43 6.32 14.43
C LYS A 36 -2.46 5.16 14.23
N SER A 37 -2.94 4.05 13.68
CA SER A 37 -2.12 2.85 13.47
C SER A 37 -2.64 1.99 12.32
N LEU A 38 -1.72 1.21 11.76
CA LEU A 38 -2.05 0.19 10.75
C LEU A 38 -3.04 -0.86 11.29
N ALA A 39 -2.96 -1.20 12.58
CA ALA A 39 -3.87 -2.15 13.20
C ALA A 39 -5.30 -1.60 13.25
N GLN A 40 -5.47 -0.32 13.59
CA GLN A 40 -6.76 0.37 13.57
C GLN A 40 -7.32 0.41 12.15
N TYR A 41 -6.50 0.76 11.16
CA TYR A 41 -6.88 0.72 9.74
C TYR A 41 -7.39 -0.67 9.34
N LYS A 42 -6.61 -1.73 9.60
CA LYS A 42 -6.96 -3.11 9.23
C LYS A 42 -8.30 -3.54 9.83
N ARG A 43 -8.59 -3.14 11.07
CA ARG A 43 -9.88 -3.42 11.71
C ARG A 43 -11.04 -2.73 10.99
N LEU A 44 -10.90 -1.43 10.69
CA LEU A 44 -11.93 -0.66 9.98
C LEU A 44 -12.15 -1.19 8.58
N TRP A 45 -11.07 -1.49 7.85
CA TRP A 45 -11.11 -2.11 6.53
C TRP A 45 -11.79 -3.47 6.56
N LYS A 46 -11.46 -4.31 7.55
CA LYS A 46 -12.13 -5.61 7.70
C LYS A 46 -13.63 -5.44 7.92
N GLU A 47 -14.04 -4.51 8.77
CA GLU A 47 -15.47 -4.23 9.00
C GLU A 47 -16.15 -3.66 7.74
N SER A 48 -15.48 -2.80 6.98
CA SER A 48 -16.05 -2.21 5.76
C SER A 48 -16.25 -3.25 4.66
N VAL A 49 -15.41 -4.29 4.60
CA VAL A 49 -15.51 -5.39 3.64
C VAL A 49 -16.49 -6.47 4.12
N GLU A 50 -16.42 -6.88 5.38
CA GLU A 50 -17.25 -7.98 5.91
C GLU A 50 -18.69 -7.54 6.24
N ARG A 51 -18.89 -6.26 6.57
CA ARG A 51 -20.18 -5.70 7.00
C ARG A 51 -20.43 -4.32 6.37
N PRO A 52 -20.49 -4.23 5.03
CA PRO A 52 -20.52 -2.96 4.31
C PRO A 52 -21.71 -2.08 4.70
N GLU A 53 -22.92 -2.62 4.77
CA GLU A 53 -24.13 -1.86 5.11
C GLU A 53 -24.04 -1.19 6.48
N LYS A 54 -23.52 -1.94 7.47
CA LYS A 54 -23.36 -1.42 8.83
C LYS A 54 -22.29 -0.33 8.86
N PHE A 55 -21.15 -0.58 8.22
CA PHE A 55 -20.02 0.34 8.22
C PHE A 55 -20.37 1.63 7.47
N TRP A 56 -20.75 1.52 6.20
CA TRP A 56 -21.02 2.67 5.33
C TRP A 56 -22.30 3.41 5.73
N GLY A 57 -23.34 2.71 6.19
CA GLY A 57 -24.53 3.34 6.74
C GLY A 57 -24.23 4.17 7.99
N LYS A 58 -23.28 3.73 8.84
CA LYS A 58 -22.80 4.54 9.96
C LYS A 58 -22.02 5.77 9.48
N GLN A 59 -21.06 5.58 8.56
CA GLN A 59 -20.24 6.70 8.04
C GLN A 59 -21.11 7.77 7.37
N ALA A 60 -22.06 7.37 6.53
CA ALA A 60 -22.96 8.30 5.85
C ALA A 60 -23.81 9.13 6.83
N LYS A 61 -24.25 8.55 7.95
CA LYS A 61 -24.99 9.29 9.00
C LYS A 61 -24.12 10.29 9.77
N GLN A 62 -22.81 10.05 9.83
CA GLN A 62 -21.88 10.90 10.58
C GLN A 62 -21.33 12.04 9.72
N GLU A 63 -21.04 11.77 8.45
CA GLU A 63 -20.29 12.67 7.58
C GLU A 63 -21.17 13.44 6.58
N LEU A 64 -22.38 12.96 6.28
CA LEU A 64 -23.29 13.62 5.33
C LEU A 64 -24.42 14.31 6.08
N VAL A 65 -24.61 15.59 5.76
CA VAL A 65 -25.83 16.32 6.09
C VAL A 65 -26.80 16.13 4.94
N TRP A 66 -27.99 15.62 5.25
CA TRP A 66 -29.06 15.31 4.31
C TRP A 66 -30.09 16.42 4.29
#